data_AF-A0A377TW16-F1
#
_entry.id   AF-A0A377TW16-F1
#
_cell.length_a   1.000
_cell.length_b   1.000
_cell.length_c   1.000
_cell.angle_alpha   90.00
_cell.angle_beta   90.00
_cell.angle_gamma   90.00
#
_symmetry.space_group_name_H-M   'P 1'
#
loop_
_entity.id
_entity.type
_entity.pdbx_description
1 polymer ?
#
loop_
_entity_poly.entity_id
_entity_poly.type
_entity_poly.pdbx_seq_one_letter_code
_entity_poly.pdbx_strand_id
1 'polypeptide(L)'
;MQPSELPASILKRLPVRFNYDDNYFNHKFQGMPKCGYTQMIKSILNHENIKVDLQREFIVEERTHYDHVFYSGPLDAFYGYQYGRLGYRTLDFKKFTYQGDYQGCAVMNYCSVDVPYTRITEHKYFSPWEQHDGSVCYKEYSRACEENDIPYYPIRQMGEMALLEKYLSLAENETNITFVGRLGTYRYLDMDVTIAEALKTAEVYLNSLTENQPMPVFTVSVR
;
A
#
# COMPACT_ATOMS: atom_id res chain seq x y z
N MET A 1 -19.67 10.36 -1.40
CA MET A 1 -19.97 9.38 -0.34
C MET A 1 -20.04 10.13 0.97
N GLN A 2 -21.13 9.95 1.71
CA GLN A 2 -21.33 10.63 2.99
C GLN A 2 -20.69 9.83 4.13
N PRO A 3 -20.25 10.46 5.24
CA PRO A 3 -19.72 9.74 6.39
C PRO A 3 -20.68 8.68 6.96
N SER A 4 -21.99 8.85 6.78
CA SER A 4 -23.03 7.90 7.19
C SER A 4 -22.99 6.56 6.44
N GLU A 5 -22.31 6.49 5.30
CA GLU A 5 -22.18 5.30 4.45
C GLU A 5 -20.82 4.60 4.64
N LEU A 6 -19.98 5.12 5.53
CA LEU A 6 -18.64 4.62 5.81
C LEU A 6 -18.64 3.76 7.08
N PRO A 7 -17.84 2.68 7.12
CA PRO A 7 -17.75 1.84 8.30
C PRO A 7 -17.11 2.59 9.47
N ALA A 8 -17.64 2.39 10.68
CA ALA A 8 -17.12 3.01 11.91
C ALA A 8 -15.65 2.68 12.21
N SER A 9 -15.11 1.60 11.61
CA SER A 9 -13.70 1.21 11.74
C SER A 9 -12.72 2.30 11.30
N ILE A 10 -13.12 3.20 10.39
CA ILE A 10 -12.26 4.30 9.93
C ILE A 10 -11.90 5.24 11.09
N LEU A 11 -12.89 5.66 11.88
CA LEU A 11 -12.69 6.58 13.01
C LEU A 11 -12.20 5.87 14.28
N LYS A 12 -12.48 4.56 14.45
CA LYS A 12 -11.94 3.77 15.57
C LYS A 12 -10.40 3.78 15.66
N ARG A 13 -9.70 4.07 14.56
CA ARG A 13 -8.25 4.20 14.51
C ARG A 13 -7.72 5.51 15.10
N LEU A 14 -8.59 6.49 15.36
CA LEU A 14 -8.24 7.85 15.77
C LEU A 14 -9.00 8.23 17.05
N PRO A 15 -8.62 7.65 18.21
CA PRO A 15 -9.27 7.96 19.48
C PRO A 15 -8.97 9.40 19.92
N VAL A 16 -9.91 10.01 20.63
CA VAL A 16 -9.70 11.30 21.29
C VAL A 16 -8.67 11.13 22.39
N ARG A 17 -7.69 12.04 22.44
CA ARG A 17 -6.71 12.11 23.52
C ARG A 17 -7.08 13.23 24.48
N PHE A 18 -7.10 12.91 25.77
CA PHE A 18 -7.38 13.86 26.85
C PHE A 18 -6.08 14.29 27.55
N ASN A 19 -5.05 14.57 26.76
CA ASN A 19 -3.74 15.06 27.18
C ASN A 19 -3.15 15.96 26.06
N TYR A 20 -1.94 16.47 26.24
CA TYR A 20 -1.27 17.36 25.27
C TYR A 20 -0.40 16.62 24.24
N ASP A 21 -0.50 15.30 24.15
CA ASP A 21 0.29 14.53 23.18
C ASP A 21 -0.30 14.67 21.78
N ASP A 22 0.39 15.40 20.92
CA ASP A 22 0.05 15.67 19.53
C ASP A 22 0.81 14.78 18.53
N ASN A 23 1.63 13.83 19.00
CA ASN A 23 2.32 12.91 18.11
C ASN A 23 1.31 12.05 17.35
N TYR A 24 1.36 12.08 16.01
CA TYR A 24 0.34 11.46 15.16
C TYR A 24 0.24 9.93 15.36
N PHE A 25 1.34 9.25 15.67
CA PHE A 25 1.36 7.80 15.86
C PHE A 25 1.73 7.39 17.29
N ASN A 26 1.02 6.40 17.84
CA ASN A 26 1.30 5.85 19.16
C ASN A 26 2.34 4.71 19.15
N HIS A 27 2.97 4.43 18.01
CA HIS A 27 3.91 3.32 17.88
C HIS A 27 5.21 3.60 18.66
N LYS A 28 5.76 2.55 19.29
CA LYS A 28 7.01 2.61 20.07
C LYS A 28 8.22 3.05 19.23
N PHE A 29 8.27 2.60 17.97
CA PHE A 29 9.36 2.92 17.05
C PHE A 29 8.80 3.75 15.89
N GLN A 30 9.42 4.90 15.65
CA GLN A 30 9.07 5.82 14.58
C GLN A 30 10.36 6.39 14.00
N GLY A 31 10.39 6.62 12.68
CA GLY A 31 11.57 7.18 12.04
C GLY A 31 11.47 7.19 10.52
N MET A 32 12.44 7.86 9.91
CA MET A 32 12.60 7.94 8.46
C MET A 32 13.98 7.37 8.09
N PRO A 33 14.10 6.61 6.97
CA PRO A 33 15.39 6.16 6.49
C PRO A 33 16.23 7.37 6.05
N LYS A 34 17.40 7.56 6.65
CA LYS A 34 18.29 8.70 6.39
C LYS A 34 18.59 8.92 4.90
N CYS A 35 18.71 7.83 4.13
CA CYS A 35 19.00 7.88 2.69
C CYS A 35 17.76 7.57 1.82
N GLY A 36 16.55 7.65 2.39
CA GLY A 36 15.29 7.37 1.70
C GLY A 36 14.97 5.87 1.53
N TYR A 37 13.70 5.59 1.24
CA TYR A 37 13.19 4.22 1.10
C TYR A 37 13.78 3.47 -0.10
N THR A 38 14.12 4.16 -1.20
CA THR A 38 14.75 3.53 -2.37
C THR A 38 16.09 2.89 -2.02
N GLN A 39 16.93 3.54 -1.19
CA GLN A 39 18.21 2.94 -0.76
C GLN A 39 17.99 1.77 0.20
N MET A 40 16.98 1.85 1.07
CA MET A 40 16.60 0.75 1.95
C MET A 40 16.17 -0.49 1.13
N ILE A 41 15.26 -0.34 0.16
CA ILE A 41 14.82 -1.44 -0.70
C ILE A 41 15.97 -1.96 -1.58
N LYS A 42 16.81 -1.06 -2.11
CA LYS A 42 18.01 -1.46 -2.85
C LYS A 42 18.93 -2.35 -2.01
N SER A 43 19.11 -2.02 -0.72
CA SER A 43 19.89 -2.85 0.19
C SER A 43 19.25 -4.22 0.45
N ILE A 44 17.92 -4.29 0.60
CA ILE A 44 17.19 -5.54 0.77
C ILE A 44 17.37 -6.45 -0.46
N LEU A 45 17.31 -5.86 -1.66
CA LEU A 45 17.42 -6.59 -2.93
C LEU A 45 18.87 -6.92 -3.35
N ASN A 46 19.87 -6.42 -2.63
CA ASN A 46 21.29 -6.60 -2.98
C ASN A 46 21.82 -7.95 -2.48
N HIS A 47 21.47 -9.03 -3.18
CA HIS A 47 21.88 -10.39 -2.84
C HIS A 47 22.23 -11.17 -4.12
N GLU A 48 23.22 -12.05 -4.07
CA GLU A 48 23.71 -12.81 -5.25
C GLU A 48 22.62 -13.68 -5.91
N ASN A 49 21.69 -14.19 -5.11
CA ASN A 49 20.55 -15.01 -5.56
C ASN A 49 19.33 -14.19 -6.02
N ILE A 50 19.41 -12.86 -6.05
CA ILE A 50 18.28 -11.99 -6.45
C ILE A 50 18.63 -11.27 -7.75
N LYS A 51 17.85 -11.56 -8.80
CA LYS A 51 17.86 -10.81 -10.05
C LYS A 51 16.65 -9.88 -10.09
N VAL A 52 16.87 -8.61 -10.41
CA VAL A 52 15.81 -7.61 -10.58
C VAL A 52 15.76 -7.16 -12.03
N ASP A 53 14.61 -7.28 -12.66
CA ASP A 53 14.30 -6.73 -13.98
C ASP A 53 13.18 -5.70 -13.84
N LEU A 54 13.42 -4.46 -14.30
CA LEU A 54 12.47 -3.35 -14.24
C LEU A 54 11.79 -3.15 -15.59
N GLN A 55 10.67 -2.41 -15.62
CA GLN A 55 9.88 -2.16 -16.84
C GLN A 55 9.42 -3.47 -17.51
N ARG A 56 9.14 -4.49 -16.70
CA ARG A 56 8.68 -5.81 -17.12
C ARG A 56 7.35 -6.09 -16.44
N GLU A 57 6.29 -6.08 -17.23
CA GLU A 57 5.00 -6.57 -16.79
C GLU A 57 5.04 -8.11 -16.65
N PHE A 58 4.30 -8.64 -15.70
CA PHE A 58 4.22 -10.08 -15.47
C PHE A 58 3.35 -10.74 -16.55
N ILE A 59 3.85 -11.83 -17.14
CA ILE A 59 3.12 -12.62 -18.14
C ILE A 59 2.76 -13.97 -17.49
N VAL A 60 1.47 -14.32 -17.48
CA VAL A 60 0.95 -15.48 -16.72
C VAL A 60 1.58 -16.81 -17.17
N GLU A 61 1.93 -16.92 -18.45
CA GLU A 61 2.61 -18.07 -19.02
C GLU A 61 4.02 -18.29 -18.45
N GLU A 62 4.66 -17.25 -17.90
CA GLU A 62 6.01 -17.36 -17.31
C GLU A 62 6.03 -18.18 -16.02
N ARG A 63 4.85 -18.41 -15.40
CA ARG A 63 4.71 -19.20 -14.16
C ARG A 63 5.31 -20.60 -14.30
N THR A 64 5.23 -21.21 -15.48
CA THR A 64 5.73 -22.58 -15.70
C THR A 64 7.26 -22.69 -15.64
N HIS A 65 7.98 -21.57 -15.63
CA HIS A 65 9.44 -21.54 -15.49
C HIS A 65 9.91 -21.51 -14.04
N TYR A 66 8.99 -21.45 -13.06
CA TYR A 66 9.30 -21.30 -11.64
C TYR A 66 8.52 -22.31 -10.80
N ASP A 67 9.11 -22.78 -9.71
CA ASP A 67 8.44 -23.70 -8.78
C ASP A 67 7.30 -23.04 -8.01
N HIS A 68 7.43 -21.75 -7.69
CA HIS A 68 6.42 -20.97 -6.98
C HIS A 68 6.51 -19.47 -7.32
N VAL A 69 5.37 -18.78 -7.33
CA VAL A 69 5.27 -17.33 -7.63
C VAL A 69 4.70 -16.56 -6.44
N PHE A 70 5.35 -15.46 -6.06
CA PHE A 70 4.80 -14.49 -5.10
C PHE A 70 4.31 -13.26 -5.85
N TYR A 71 2.99 -13.04 -5.87
CA TYR A 71 2.37 -11.97 -6.65
C TYR A 71 1.86 -10.85 -5.74
N SER A 72 2.42 -9.65 -5.91
CA SER A 72 2.06 -8.45 -5.11
C SER A 72 1.29 -7.38 -5.91
N GLY A 73 0.96 -7.67 -7.18
CA GLY A 73 0.11 -6.82 -8.03
C GLY A 73 -1.38 -6.91 -7.69
N PRO A 74 -2.26 -6.17 -8.39
CA PRO A 74 -3.70 -6.20 -8.13
C PRO A 74 -4.31 -7.57 -8.43
N LEU A 75 -5.06 -8.12 -7.47
CA LEU A 75 -5.71 -9.43 -7.58
C LEU A 75 -6.68 -9.51 -8.76
N ASP A 76 -7.47 -8.45 -8.98
CA ASP A 76 -8.40 -8.34 -10.10
C ASP A 76 -7.68 -8.24 -11.45
N ALA A 77 -6.56 -7.51 -11.51
CA ALA A 77 -5.73 -7.40 -12.71
C ALA A 77 -5.12 -8.74 -13.13
N PHE A 78 -4.66 -9.54 -12.16
CA PHE A 78 -4.17 -10.91 -12.42
C PHE A 78 -5.20 -11.76 -13.19
N TYR A 79 -6.49 -11.60 -12.87
CA TYR A 79 -7.60 -12.29 -13.52
C TYR A 79 -8.21 -11.52 -14.71
N GLY A 80 -7.49 -10.54 -15.25
CA GLY A 80 -7.92 -9.75 -16.41
C GLY A 80 -9.19 -8.93 -16.18
N TYR A 81 -9.47 -8.55 -14.94
CA TYR A 81 -10.66 -7.79 -14.55
C TYR A 81 -12.00 -8.44 -14.96
N GLN A 82 -12.04 -9.77 -15.11
CA GLN A 82 -13.19 -10.49 -15.69
C GLN A 82 -14.52 -10.29 -14.94
N TYR A 83 -14.50 -9.91 -13.66
CA TYR A 83 -15.68 -9.59 -12.87
C TYR A 83 -15.88 -8.09 -12.61
N GLY A 84 -15.02 -7.25 -13.19
CA GLY A 84 -14.93 -5.81 -12.92
C GLY A 84 -13.72 -5.44 -12.04
N ARG A 85 -13.48 -4.13 -11.90
CA ARG A 85 -12.35 -3.58 -11.13
C ARG A 85 -12.73 -3.45 -9.66
N LEU A 86 -11.83 -3.87 -8.77
CA LEU A 86 -11.97 -3.62 -7.34
C LEU A 86 -11.88 -2.10 -7.07
N GLY A 87 -12.76 -1.59 -6.20
CA GLY A 87 -12.91 -0.16 -5.96
C GLY A 87 -11.71 0.44 -5.19
N TYR A 88 -11.09 1.48 -5.75
CA TYR A 88 -10.05 2.22 -5.04
C TYR A 88 -10.34 3.71 -4.99
N ARG A 89 -9.80 4.39 -3.98
CA ARG A 89 -9.50 5.82 -4.08
C ARG A 89 -8.12 6.00 -4.68
N THR A 90 -7.98 7.02 -5.53
CA THR A 90 -6.70 7.49 -6.04
C THR A 90 -6.39 8.89 -5.49
N LEU A 91 -5.15 9.35 -5.74
CA LEU A 91 -4.65 10.65 -5.35
C LEU A 91 -3.97 11.35 -6.54
N ASP A 92 -4.37 12.59 -6.80
CA ASP A 92 -3.62 13.48 -7.70
C ASP A 92 -2.70 14.38 -6.88
N PHE A 93 -1.41 14.41 -7.25
CA PHE A 93 -0.38 15.20 -6.60
C PHE A 93 -0.03 16.43 -7.44
N LYS A 94 -0.64 17.57 -7.13
CA LYS A 94 -0.31 18.84 -7.82
C LYS A 94 0.96 19.44 -7.21
N LYS A 95 2.08 19.19 -7.88
CA LYS A 95 3.40 19.73 -7.51
C LYS A 95 3.44 21.24 -7.65
N PHE A 96 4.08 21.90 -6.70
CA PHE A 96 4.58 23.26 -6.82
C PHE A 96 5.88 23.41 -6.03
N THR A 97 6.59 24.51 -6.28
CA THR A 97 7.84 24.83 -5.59
C THR A 97 7.75 26.20 -4.95
N TYR A 98 8.47 26.40 -3.86
CA TYR A 98 8.53 27.65 -3.11
C TYR A 98 9.97 27.93 -2.67
N GLN A 99 10.32 29.21 -2.54
CA GLN A 99 11.62 29.62 -1.98
C GLN A 99 11.41 29.99 -0.50
N GLY A 100 12.07 29.25 0.40
CA GLY A 100 11.86 29.29 1.84
C GLY A 100 10.94 28.17 2.33
N ASP A 101 10.26 28.43 3.44
CA ASP A 101 9.29 27.52 4.07
C ASP A 101 7.88 27.90 3.63
N TYR A 102 7.17 26.98 2.98
CA TYR A 102 5.81 27.26 2.49
C TYR A 102 4.77 27.23 3.60
N GLN A 103 4.82 26.20 4.46
CA GLN A 103 3.85 25.99 5.54
C GLN A 103 4.49 25.70 6.91
N GLY A 104 5.79 25.43 6.97
CA GLY A 104 6.51 25.28 8.24
C GLY A 104 6.39 23.91 8.90
N CYS A 105 5.76 22.93 8.25
CA CYS A 105 5.60 21.56 8.74
C CYS A 105 5.43 20.55 7.60
N ALA A 106 5.64 19.26 7.87
CA ALA A 106 5.59 18.23 6.83
C ALA A 106 4.19 18.02 6.24
N VAL A 107 3.13 18.11 7.06
CA VAL A 107 1.75 17.80 6.66
C VAL A 107 0.79 18.82 7.27
N MET A 108 0.02 19.51 6.43
CA MET A 108 -1.05 20.42 6.84
C MET A 108 -2.39 19.95 6.28
N ASN A 109 -3.30 19.51 7.14
CA ASN A 109 -4.63 19.06 6.74
C ASN A 109 -5.59 20.25 6.57
N TYR A 110 -6.47 20.17 5.57
CA TYR A 110 -7.52 21.15 5.34
C TYR A 110 -8.88 20.47 5.52
N CYS A 111 -9.49 20.69 6.69
CA CYS A 111 -10.69 19.94 7.10
C CYS A 111 -11.99 20.41 6.44
N SER A 112 -12.02 21.61 5.86
CA SER A 112 -13.22 22.16 5.21
C SER A 112 -13.46 21.51 3.85
N VAL A 113 -14.71 21.13 3.57
CA VAL A 113 -15.14 20.60 2.27
C VAL A 113 -14.99 21.62 1.13
N ASP A 114 -14.99 22.92 1.46
CA ASP A 114 -14.83 24.00 0.48
C ASP A 114 -13.37 24.13 -0.02
N VAL A 115 -12.42 23.46 0.65
CA VAL A 115 -11.04 23.36 0.19
C VAL A 115 -10.91 22.09 -0.67
N PRO A 116 -10.54 22.18 -1.96
CA PRO A 116 -10.66 21.05 -2.88
C PRO A 116 -9.58 19.96 -2.69
N TYR A 117 -8.51 20.25 -1.94
CA TYR A 117 -7.45 19.30 -1.61
C TYR A 117 -7.53 18.91 -0.14
N THR A 118 -7.17 17.66 0.17
CA THR A 118 -7.25 17.13 1.54
C THR A 118 -6.16 17.69 2.45
N ARG A 119 -4.97 17.92 1.88
CA ARG A 119 -3.80 18.42 2.59
C ARG A 119 -2.75 18.99 1.64
N ILE A 120 -1.78 19.68 2.24
CA ILE A 120 -0.51 20.03 1.59
C ILE A 120 0.63 19.35 2.34
N THR A 121 1.55 18.77 1.58
CA THR A 121 2.78 18.18 2.10
C THR A 121 4.00 18.98 1.67
N GLU A 122 4.85 19.36 2.63
CA GLU A 122 6.10 20.08 2.39
C GLU A 122 7.28 19.13 2.69
N HIS A 123 7.85 18.57 1.63
CA HIS A 123 8.60 17.32 1.76
C HIS A 123 9.93 17.42 2.52
N LYS A 124 10.56 18.61 2.54
CA LYS A 124 11.84 18.80 3.23
C LYS A 124 11.72 18.55 4.75
N TYR A 125 10.54 18.78 5.34
CA TYR A 125 10.29 18.50 6.76
C TYR A 125 10.20 17.00 7.11
N PHE A 126 10.16 16.09 6.13
CA PHE A 126 10.35 14.65 6.38
C PHE A 126 11.82 14.27 6.59
N SER A 127 12.75 15.15 6.18
CA SER A 127 14.20 14.98 6.35
C SER A 127 14.81 16.16 7.11
N PRO A 128 14.40 16.41 8.38
CA PRO A 128 14.80 17.62 9.11
C PRO A 128 16.31 17.71 9.42
N TRP A 129 17.07 16.62 9.20
CA TRP A 129 18.53 16.62 9.29
C TRP A 129 19.22 17.24 8.07
N GLU A 130 18.49 17.51 6.99
CA GLU A 130 18.96 18.24 5.81
C GLU A 130 18.47 19.70 5.85
N GLN A 131 19.14 20.56 5.09
CA GLN A 131 18.77 21.98 4.96
C GLN A 131 18.60 22.31 3.49
N HIS A 132 17.47 22.93 3.13
CA HIS A 132 17.12 23.28 1.76
C HIS A 132 16.42 24.63 1.73
N ASP A 133 16.99 25.60 1.01
CA ASP A 133 16.38 26.91 0.78
C ASP A 133 15.12 26.78 -0.09
N GLY A 134 15.17 25.92 -1.11
CA GLY A 134 14.02 25.59 -1.95
C GLY A 134 13.13 24.51 -1.33
N SER A 135 11.82 24.59 -1.58
CA SER A 135 10.85 23.64 -1.07
C SER A 135 9.99 23.06 -2.19
N VAL A 136 9.79 21.74 -2.15
CA VAL A 136 8.86 21.02 -3.03
C VAL A 136 7.63 20.64 -2.21
N CYS A 137 6.48 21.09 -2.69
CA CYS A 137 5.20 20.87 -2.03
C CYS A 137 4.20 20.21 -2.98
N TYR A 138 3.23 19.50 -2.42
CA TYR A 138 2.13 18.91 -3.18
C TYR A 138 0.79 19.25 -2.53
N LYS A 139 -0.17 19.69 -3.35
CA LYS A 139 -1.60 19.63 -3.00
C LYS A 139 -2.12 18.26 -3.39
N GLU A 140 -2.74 17.56 -2.44
CA GLU A 140 -3.26 16.20 -2.63
C GLU A 140 -4.78 16.22 -2.83
N TYR A 141 -5.24 15.71 -3.97
CA TYR A 141 -6.67 15.62 -4.31
C TYR A 141 -7.10 14.17 -4.31
N SER A 142 -8.18 13.84 -3.61
CA SER A 142 -8.68 12.47 -3.56
C SER A 142 -9.92 12.31 -4.43
N ARG A 143 -9.94 11.27 -5.27
CA ARG A 143 -11.08 10.92 -6.14
C ARG A 143 -11.25 9.41 -6.27
N ALA A 144 -12.31 8.97 -6.96
CA ALA A 144 -12.45 7.57 -7.33
C ALA A 144 -11.32 7.18 -8.30
N CYS A 145 -10.79 5.97 -8.14
CA CYS A 145 -9.80 5.40 -9.04
C CYS A 145 -10.50 4.91 -10.32
N GLU A 146 -10.07 5.41 -11.46
CA GLU A 146 -10.49 4.96 -12.78
C GLU A 146 -9.46 3.95 -13.34
N GLU A 147 -9.71 3.49 -14.56
CA GLU A 147 -8.95 2.41 -15.21
C GLU A 147 -7.43 2.68 -15.32
N ASN A 148 -7.06 3.92 -15.63
CA ASN A 148 -5.66 4.30 -15.87
C ASN A 148 -4.99 4.93 -14.63
N ASP A 149 -5.68 4.92 -13.49
CA ASP A 149 -5.18 5.53 -12.27
C ASP A 149 -4.43 4.55 -11.38
N ILE A 150 -3.56 5.09 -10.55
CA ILE A 150 -2.85 4.30 -9.54
C ILE A 150 -3.81 4.02 -8.37
N PRO A 151 -4.01 2.76 -7.96
CA PRO A 151 -4.84 2.43 -6.80
C PRO A 151 -4.10 2.75 -5.48
N TYR A 152 -4.65 3.63 -4.64
CA TYR A 152 -4.05 4.04 -3.34
C TYR A 152 -4.77 3.49 -2.10
N TYR A 153 -6.09 3.63 -1.98
CA TYR A 153 -6.82 3.11 -0.80
C TYR A 153 -7.96 2.18 -1.23
N PRO A 154 -7.96 0.90 -0.83
CA PRO A 154 -9.04 -0.02 -1.18
C PRO A 154 -10.35 0.39 -0.50
N ILE A 155 -11.44 0.37 -1.25
CA ILE A 155 -12.79 0.69 -0.76
C ILE A 155 -13.44 -0.63 -0.33
N ARG A 156 -13.50 -0.91 0.97
CA ARG A 156 -14.09 -2.16 1.50
C ARG A 156 -15.52 -1.94 1.98
N GLN A 157 -16.43 -1.56 1.08
CA GLN A 157 -17.87 -1.56 1.37
C GLN A 157 -18.52 -2.87 0.93
N MET A 158 -19.80 -3.06 1.25
CA MET A 158 -20.51 -4.32 1.01
C MET A 158 -20.49 -4.76 -0.47
N GLY A 159 -20.58 -3.82 -1.42
CA GLY A 159 -20.54 -4.14 -2.85
C GLY A 159 -19.18 -4.65 -3.32
N GLU A 160 -18.10 -4.01 -2.88
CA GLU A 160 -16.73 -4.39 -3.21
C GLU A 160 -16.32 -5.70 -2.53
N MET A 161 -16.86 -6.00 -1.35
CA MET A 161 -16.63 -7.30 -0.69
C MET A 161 -17.24 -8.46 -1.49
N ALA A 162 -18.41 -8.26 -2.12
CA ALA A 162 -19.00 -9.28 -2.99
C ALA A 162 -18.18 -9.50 -4.28
N LEU A 163 -17.56 -8.45 -4.82
CA LEU A 163 -16.64 -8.58 -5.95
C LEU A 163 -15.32 -9.26 -5.56
N LEU A 164 -14.74 -8.86 -4.42
CA LEU A 164 -13.55 -9.48 -3.86
C LEU A 164 -13.74 -10.99 -3.68
N GLU A 165 -14.88 -11.42 -3.13
CA GLU A 165 -15.17 -12.83 -2.88
C GLU A 165 -15.13 -13.69 -4.17
N LYS A 166 -15.51 -13.13 -5.32
CA LYS A 166 -15.40 -13.82 -6.61
C LYS A 166 -13.94 -14.06 -6.99
N TYR A 167 -13.08 -13.04 -6.84
CA TYR A 167 -11.65 -13.17 -7.12
C TYR A 167 -10.93 -14.06 -6.11
N LEU A 168 -11.29 -14.00 -4.83
CA LEU A 168 -10.78 -14.92 -3.81
C LEU A 168 -11.15 -16.37 -4.17
N SER A 169 -12.38 -16.61 -4.61
CA SER A 169 -12.81 -17.95 -5.04
C SER A 169 -12.03 -18.46 -6.26
N LEU A 170 -11.62 -17.60 -7.20
CA LEU A 170 -10.70 -17.99 -8.27
C LEU A 170 -9.31 -18.34 -7.72
N ALA A 171 -8.78 -17.48 -6.83
CA ALA A 171 -7.47 -17.66 -6.23
C ALA A 171 -7.34 -18.96 -5.44
N GLU A 172 -8.34 -19.38 -4.68
CA GLU A 172 -8.28 -20.66 -3.95
C GLU A 172 -8.12 -21.91 -4.84
N ASN A 173 -8.36 -21.80 -6.15
CA ASN A 173 -8.16 -22.90 -7.10
C ASN A 173 -6.77 -22.90 -7.76
N GLU A 174 -5.93 -21.91 -7.47
CA GLU A 174 -4.58 -21.81 -8.02
C GLU A 174 -3.59 -22.71 -7.29
N THR A 175 -2.55 -23.12 -8.02
CA THR A 175 -1.39 -23.81 -7.45
C THR A 175 -0.11 -23.01 -7.71
N ASN A 176 0.88 -23.19 -6.84
CA ASN A 176 2.22 -22.63 -7.00
C ASN A 176 2.25 -21.09 -7.14
N ILE A 177 1.29 -20.40 -6.54
CA ILE A 177 1.24 -18.95 -6.45
C ILE A 177 0.70 -18.53 -5.08
N THR A 178 1.23 -17.45 -4.53
CA THR A 178 0.73 -16.80 -3.31
C THR A 178 0.55 -15.31 -3.55
N PHE A 179 -0.64 -14.79 -3.26
CA PHE A 179 -0.94 -13.36 -3.37
C PHE A 179 -0.61 -12.64 -2.07
N VAL A 180 0.13 -11.53 -2.15
CA VAL A 180 0.65 -10.82 -0.98
C VAL A 180 0.46 -9.31 -1.07
N GLY A 181 0.59 -8.64 0.08
CA GLY A 181 0.62 -7.18 0.15
C GLY A 181 -0.71 -6.50 -0.19
N ARG A 182 -0.67 -5.17 -0.30
CA ARG A 182 -1.86 -4.33 -0.37
C ARG A 182 -2.75 -4.58 -1.59
N LEU A 183 -2.15 -4.84 -2.76
CA LEU A 183 -2.88 -5.02 -4.02
C LEU A 183 -3.33 -6.49 -4.20
N GLY A 184 -2.44 -7.44 -3.89
CA GLY A 184 -2.74 -8.87 -4.02
C GLY A 184 -3.78 -9.37 -3.02
N THR A 185 -3.95 -8.66 -1.89
CA THR A 185 -4.92 -9.02 -0.84
C THR A 185 -6.03 -7.98 -0.63
N TYR A 186 -6.08 -6.92 -1.43
CA TYR A 186 -7.07 -5.84 -1.33
C TYR A 186 -7.22 -5.26 0.10
N ARG A 187 -6.08 -4.97 0.74
CA ARG A 187 -6.01 -4.45 2.13
C ARG A 187 -5.20 -3.17 2.21
N TYR A 188 -5.59 -2.29 3.12
CA TYR A 188 -4.75 -1.17 3.53
C TYR A 188 -3.74 -1.69 4.55
N LEU A 189 -2.45 -1.65 4.18
CA LEU A 189 -1.33 -2.13 4.99
C LEU A 189 -0.31 -1.01 5.11
N ASP A 190 0.09 -0.70 6.34
CA ASP A 190 1.26 0.14 6.58
C ASP A 190 2.55 -0.64 6.28
N MET A 191 3.69 0.05 6.22
CA MET A 191 4.96 -0.55 5.79
C MET A 191 5.45 -1.66 6.71
N ASP A 192 5.35 -1.47 8.02
CA ASP A 192 5.74 -2.44 9.04
C ASP A 192 4.89 -3.70 8.99
N VAL A 193 3.58 -3.57 8.83
CA VAL A 193 2.66 -4.70 8.62
C VAL A 193 3.02 -5.45 7.35
N THR A 194 3.30 -4.73 6.26
CA THR A 194 3.72 -5.34 4.98
C THR A 194 5.01 -6.14 5.14
N ILE A 195 6.01 -5.61 5.85
CA ILE A 195 7.27 -6.30 6.13
C ILE A 195 7.03 -7.54 6.99
N ALA A 196 6.23 -7.43 8.05
CA ALA A 196 5.92 -8.55 8.94
C ALA A 196 5.20 -9.69 8.20
N GLU A 197 4.20 -9.36 7.37
CA GLU A 197 3.49 -10.35 6.55
C GLU A 197 4.39 -10.99 5.49
N ALA A 198 5.32 -10.23 4.89
CA ALA A 198 6.30 -10.77 3.93
C ALA A 198 7.27 -11.75 4.60
N LEU A 199 7.79 -11.40 5.79
CA LEU A 199 8.65 -12.30 6.58
C LEU A 199 7.91 -13.58 6.96
N LYS A 200 6.66 -13.46 7.42
CA LYS A 200 5.84 -14.63 7.74
C LYS A 200 5.56 -15.48 6.51
N THR A 201 5.29 -14.87 5.37
CA THR A 201 5.04 -15.59 4.11
C THR A 201 6.27 -16.40 3.67
N ALA A 202 7.46 -15.81 3.76
CA ALA A 202 8.70 -16.53 3.48
C ALA A 202 8.91 -17.72 4.44
N GLU A 203 8.65 -17.53 5.73
CA GLU A 203 8.73 -18.61 6.73
C GLU A 203 7.76 -19.76 6.40
N VAL A 204 6.51 -19.46 6.04
CA VAL A 204 5.50 -20.48 5.66
C VAL A 204 5.97 -21.27 4.44
N TYR A 205 6.52 -20.59 3.43
CA TYR A 205 7.03 -21.26 2.22
C TYR A 205 8.23 -22.17 2.55
N LEU A 206 9.19 -21.70 3.34
CA LEU A 206 10.33 -22.52 3.75
C LEU A 206 9.87 -23.77 4.53
N ASN A 207 8.91 -23.62 5.43
CA ASN A 207 8.36 -24.76 6.17
C ASN A 207 7.63 -25.74 5.26
N SER A 208 6.84 -25.24 4.29
CA SER A 208 6.10 -26.10 3.35
C SER A 208 7.05 -26.96 2.50
N LEU A 209 8.23 -26.43 2.14
CA LEU A 209 9.28 -27.20 1.47
C LEU A 209 9.83 -28.31 2.36
N THR A 210 10.12 -28.03 3.63
CA THR A 210 10.67 -29.04 4.56
C THR A 210 9.67 -30.12 4.95
N GLU A 211 8.39 -29.77 5.04
CA GLU A 211 7.30 -30.66 5.44
C GLU A 211 6.64 -31.36 4.24
N ASN A 212 7.09 -31.04 3.01
CA ASN A 212 6.52 -31.51 1.76
C ASN A 212 5.00 -31.27 1.69
N GLN A 213 4.58 -30.06 2.09
CA GLN A 213 3.21 -29.59 2.05
C GLN A 213 3.02 -28.56 0.93
N PRO A 214 1.82 -28.47 0.32
CA PRO A 214 1.54 -27.43 -0.66
C PRO A 214 1.53 -26.04 0.02
N MET A 215 2.17 -25.06 -0.63
CA MET A 215 2.14 -23.67 -0.19
C MET A 215 0.74 -23.07 -0.45
N PRO A 216 0.07 -22.46 0.55
CA PRO A 216 -1.24 -21.85 0.35
C PRO A 216 -1.18 -20.58 -0.51
N VAL A 217 -2.33 -20.27 -1.14
CA VAL A 217 -2.50 -19.10 -1.99
C VAL A 217 -2.53 -17.79 -1.19
N PHE A 218 -2.94 -17.85 0.07
CA PHE A 218 -2.87 -16.73 1.02
C PHE A 218 -2.29 -17.22 2.35
N THR A 219 -1.42 -16.41 2.96
CA THR A 219 -0.84 -16.64 4.29
C THR A 219 -1.51 -15.80 5.39
N VAL A 220 -2.58 -15.09 5.04
CA VAL A 220 -3.33 -14.14 5.89
C VAL A 220 -4.82 -14.29 5.63
N SER A 221 -5.67 -13.98 6.62
CA SER A 221 -7.12 -13.95 6.40
C SER A 221 -7.51 -12.76 5.54
N VAL A 222 -8.11 -13.04 4.39
CA VAL A 222 -8.62 -12.05 3.43
C VAL A 222 -10.15 -12.00 3.35
N ARG A 223 -10.82 -13.03 3.91
CA ARG A 223 -12.26 -13.06 4.18
C ARG A 223 -12.54 -12.56 5.60
#